data_AF-A0ABC9NKQ7-F1
#
_entry.id   AF-A0ABC9NKQ7-F1
#
_cell.length_a   1.000
_cell.length_b   1.000
_cell.length_c   1.000
_cell.angle_alpha   90.00
_cell.angle_beta   90.00
_cell.angle_gamma   90.00
#
_symmetry.space_group_name_H-M   'P 1'
#
loop_
_entity.id
_entity.type
_entity.pdbx_description
1 polymer ?
#
loop_
_entity_poly.entity_id
_entity_poly.type
_entity_poly.pdbx_seq_one_letter_code
_entity_poly.pdbx_strand_id
1 'polypeptide(L)'
;MSINPKLKRIARRYPALFQYESPYMARKLIIFGNGLGMALDPAHFSLDRALEEIWHRPNFLKDIHKQLIERCLQRQGPPEGEHELDTLHQAVTYCKALAQIGEGNVHWLTEDGLNFPKITATYIHKVATRLHNYDKGLPQRFENALVEFVKNTHSHIATLNYDKLLYNSFIDNDIFNGYDGVLVDGMLSHGFSSAALERKYNRRFGYYLHLHGSPLFINQHENVLKLSRSQLTLDIDEPSEHIVLTHIKRKPSVIAASNVLSTYWDYLQFALFESEEIILFGYSGLDIHLNLLIRPYLTSKPLRVIEWSGAGEQNAREIYWKNQLRREVTVIRLDNITDFIDW
;
A
#
# COMPACT_ATOMS: atom_id res chain seq x y z
N MET A 1 9.11 17.61 -24.38
CA MET A 1 8.52 17.58 -23.02
C MET A 1 9.62 17.87 -22.01
N SER A 2 9.49 18.93 -21.19
CA SER A 2 10.44 19.17 -20.09
C SER A 2 10.23 18.08 -19.02
N ILE A 3 11.23 17.24 -18.79
CA ILE A 3 11.18 16.19 -17.76
C ILE A 3 10.89 16.85 -16.41
N ASN A 4 9.83 16.41 -15.72
CA ASN A 4 9.43 16.86 -14.39
C ASN A 4 10.68 16.94 -13.47
N PRO A 5 10.94 18.06 -12.77
CA PRO A 5 12.11 18.20 -11.90
C PRO A 5 12.25 17.06 -10.88
N LYS A 6 11.12 16.48 -10.43
CA LYS A 6 11.13 15.27 -9.59
C LYS A 6 11.65 14.05 -10.34
N LEU A 7 11.16 13.79 -11.56
CA LEU A 7 11.68 12.70 -12.40
C LEU A 7 13.18 12.88 -12.69
N LYS A 8 13.69 14.11 -12.88
CA LYS A 8 15.15 14.35 -12.99
C LYS A 8 15.91 13.97 -11.73
N ARG A 9 15.36 14.26 -10.55
CA ARG A 9 15.97 13.87 -9.27
C ARG A 9 16.00 12.34 -9.10
N ILE A 10 14.92 11.66 -9.46
CA ILE A 10 14.84 10.21 -9.35
C ILE A 10 15.72 9.55 -10.43
N ALA A 11 15.81 10.12 -11.63
CA ALA A 11 16.74 9.70 -12.69
C ALA A 11 18.20 9.80 -12.27
N ARG A 12 18.56 10.82 -11.49
CA ARG A 12 19.91 10.91 -10.89
C ARG A 12 20.14 9.83 -9.84
N ARG A 13 19.10 9.44 -9.10
CA ARG A 13 19.16 8.41 -8.07
C ARG A 13 19.25 7.00 -8.67
N TYR A 14 18.62 6.77 -9.83
CA TYR A 14 18.55 5.48 -10.51
C TYR A 14 18.79 5.65 -12.03
N PRO A 15 20.05 5.84 -12.45
CA PRO A 15 20.41 6.22 -13.82
C PRO A 15 20.14 5.13 -14.86
N ALA A 16 20.18 3.86 -14.46
CA ALA A 16 19.92 2.72 -15.35
C ALA A 16 18.46 2.66 -15.86
N LEU A 17 17.55 3.40 -15.23
CA LEU A 17 16.12 3.40 -15.58
C LEU A 17 15.80 4.08 -16.93
N PHE A 18 16.71 4.89 -17.47
CA PHE A 18 16.49 5.66 -18.70
C PHE A 18 17.32 5.18 -19.89
N GLN A 19 18.03 4.06 -19.75
CA GLN A 19 19.03 3.62 -20.73
C GLN A 19 18.49 2.64 -21.78
N TYR A 20 17.25 2.17 -21.63
CA TYR A 20 16.64 1.22 -22.56
C TYR A 20 15.31 1.73 -23.10
N GLU A 21 15.35 2.32 -24.29
CA GLU A 21 14.16 2.45 -25.15
C GLU A 21 13.84 1.05 -25.68
N SER A 22 12.97 0.31 -24.98
CA SER A 22 12.49 -0.97 -25.47
C SER A 22 11.51 -0.75 -26.63
N PRO A 23 11.60 -1.51 -27.74
CA PRO A 23 10.53 -1.56 -28.71
C PRO A 23 9.26 -2.09 -28.05
N TYR A 24 8.16 -1.42 -28.36
CA TYR A 24 6.84 -1.40 -27.72
C TYR A 24 6.28 -2.76 -27.28
N MET A 25 6.02 -2.89 -25.97
CA MET A 25 4.73 -3.43 -25.51
C MET A 25 4.09 -2.34 -24.68
N ALA A 26 2.86 -1.97 -25.04
CA ALA A 26 2.06 -0.98 -24.32
C ALA A 26 1.84 -1.44 -22.88
N ARG A 27 2.60 -0.89 -21.93
CA ARG A 27 2.41 -1.19 -20.50
C ARG A 27 1.29 -0.33 -19.96
N LYS A 28 0.48 -0.90 -19.09
CA LYS A 28 -0.44 -0.13 -18.26
C LYS A 28 0.12 -0.02 -16.84
N LEU A 29 -0.42 0.92 -16.08
CA LEU A 29 -0.29 0.95 -14.62
C LEU A 29 -1.67 0.69 -14.03
N ILE A 30 -1.81 -0.41 -13.30
CA ILE A 30 -3.04 -0.73 -12.58
C ILE A 30 -2.80 -0.46 -11.10
N ILE A 31 -3.66 0.37 -10.50
CA ILE A 31 -3.60 0.72 -9.08
C ILE A 31 -4.84 0.16 -8.39
N PHE A 32 -4.62 -0.82 -7.52
CA PHE A 32 -5.67 -1.48 -6.75
C PHE A 32 -5.89 -0.78 -5.41
N GLY A 33 -7.17 -0.56 -5.08
CA GLY A 33 -7.62 -0.15 -3.76
C GLY A 33 -8.46 -1.22 -3.06
N ASN A 34 -8.92 -0.88 -1.85
CA ASN A 34 -9.58 -1.84 -0.95
C ASN A 34 -10.92 -2.37 -1.51
N GLY A 35 -11.47 -1.73 -2.53
CA GLY A 35 -12.70 -2.17 -3.20
C GLY A 35 -12.63 -3.60 -3.70
N LEU A 36 -11.45 -4.11 -4.08
CA LEU A 36 -11.27 -5.52 -4.48
C LEU A 36 -11.63 -6.47 -3.33
N GLY A 37 -11.07 -6.25 -2.13
CA GLY A 37 -11.41 -7.03 -0.94
C GLY A 37 -12.87 -6.83 -0.54
N MET A 38 -13.33 -5.57 -0.50
CA MET A 38 -14.71 -5.25 -0.13
C MET A 38 -15.75 -5.91 -1.02
N ALA A 39 -15.47 -6.12 -2.32
CA ALA A 39 -16.38 -6.82 -3.22
C ALA A 39 -16.49 -8.33 -2.94
N LEU A 40 -15.46 -8.92 -2.33
CA LEU A 40 -15.44 -10.34 -1.97
C LEU A 40 -16.08 -10.59 -0.60
N ASP A 41 -15.69 -9.80 0.39
CA ASP A 41 -16.16 -9.92 1.76
C ASP A 41 -16.07 -8.57 2.49
N PRO A 42 -17.14 -7.76 2.43
CA PRO A 42 -17.17 -6.47 3.12
C PRO A 42 -16.92 -6.59 4.62
N ALA A 43 -17.30 -7.70 5.26
CA ALA A 43 -17.16 -7.87 6.70
C ALA A 43 -15.70 -8.14 7.08
N HIS A 44 -14.97 -8.91 6.27
CA HIS A 44 -13.55 -9.20 6.48
C HIS A 44 -12.67 -7.98 6.19
N PHE A 45 -12.92 -7.26 5.09
CA PHE A 45 -12.07 -6.16 4.62
C PHE A 45 -12.46 -4.78 5.18
N SER A 46 -13.39 -4.74 6.13
CA SER A 46 -13.79 -3.54 6.85
C SER A 46 -12.70 -3.13 7.86
N LEU A 47 -12.16 -1.91 7.70
CA LEU A 47 -11.10 -1.41 8.57
C LEU A 47 -11.58 -1.22 10.02
N ASP A 48 -12.78 -0.66 10.21
CA ASP A 48 -13.41 -0.47 11.52
C ASP A 48 -13.54 -1.79 12.29
N ARG A 49 -14.04 -2.84 11.62
CA ARG A 49 -14.18 -4.17 12.22
C ARG A 49 -12.83 -4.79 12.53
N ALA A 50 -11.84 -4.63 11.65
CA ALA A 50 -10.50 -5.16 11.88
C ALA A 50 -9.80 -4.46 13.07
N LEU A 51 -10.01 -3.14 13.22
CA LEU A 51 -9.55 -2.37 14.39
C LEU A 51 -10.23 -2.90 15.67
N GLU A 52 -11.56 -3.02 15.66
CA GLU A 52 -12.34 -3.52 16.79
C GLU A 52 -11.94 -4.95 17.20
N GLU A 53 -11.80 -5.86 16.25
CA GLU A 53 -11.45 -7.26 16.53
C GLU A 53 -10.09 -7.39 17.21
N ILE A 54 -9.07 -6.67 16.71
CA ILE A 54 -7.74 -6.69 17.33
C ILE A 54 -7.74 -5.97 18.68
N TRP A 55 -8.56 -4.93 18.85
CA TRP A 55 -8.72 -4.25 20.14
C TRP A 55 -9.25 -5.17 21.23
N HIS A 56 -10.17 -6.07 20.87
CA HIS A 56 -10.76 -7.06 21.77
C HIS A 56 -10.00 -8.39 21.82
N ARG A 57 -8.87 -8.52 21.11
CA ARG A 57 -8.06 -9.73 21.13
C ARG A 57 -7.58 -10.06 22.55
N PRO A 58 -7.82 -11.28 23.07
CA PRO A 58 -7.31 -11.70 24.36
C PRO A 58 -5.78 -11.61 24.43
N ASN A 59 -5.26 -11.28 25.62
CA ASN A 59 -3.82 -11.26 25.94
C ASN A 59 -2.95 -10.33 25.08
N PHE A 60 -3.53 -9.35 24.38
CA PHE A 60 -2.76 -8.39 23.57
C PHE A 60 -2.73 -6.98 24.20
N LEU A 61 -3.81 -6.20 24.06
CA LEU A 61 -3.88 -4.86 24.67
C LEU A 61 -4.31 -4.97 26.14
N LYS A 62 -3.43 -4.55 27.04
CA LYS A 62 -3.75 -4.30 28.46
C LYS A 62 -4.63 -3.05 28.59
N ASP A 63 -5.35 -2.94 29.71
CA ASP A 63 -6.23 -1.79 29.98
C ASP A 63 -5.50 -0.45 29.91
N ILE A 64 -4.26 -0.38 30.40
CA ILE A 64 -3.45 0.84 30.31
C ILE A 64 -3.14 1.23 28.85
N HIS A 65 -2.86 0.27 27.97
CA HIS A 65 -2.63 0.53 26.55
C HIS A 65 -3.90 1.07 25.89
N LYS A 66 -5.06 0.47 26.21
CA LYS A 66 -6.37 0.92 25.73
C LYS A 66 -6.66 2.35 26.17
N GLN A 67 -6.47 2.65 27.45
CA GLN A 67 -6.67 4.00 28.00
C GLN A 67 -5.78 5.05 27.34
N LEU A 68 -4.52 4.73 27.02
CA LEU A 68 -3.62 5.65 26.31
C LEU A 68 -4.09 5.93 24.88
N ILE A 69 -4.57 4.90 24.17
CA ILE A 69 -5.15 5.07 22.83
C ILE A 69 -6.45 5.88 22.92
N GLU A 70 -7.35 5.55 23.84
CA GLU A 70 -8.62 6.28 24.07
C GLU A 70 -8.38 7.77 24.37
N ARG A 71 -7.33 8.10 25.15
CA ARG A 71 -6.94 9.50 25.38
C ARG A 71 -6.54 10.23 24.10
N CYS A 72 -5.91 9.53 23.16
CA CYS A 72 -5.58 10.08 21.84
C CYS A 72 -6.83 10.25 20.96
N LEU A 73 -7.80 9.34 21.08
CA LEU A 73 -9.08 9.40 20.37
C LEU A 73 -10.07 10.42 20.98
N GLN A 74 -9.87 10.80 22.25
CA GLN A 74 -10.80 11.62 23.04
C GLN A 74 -12.18 10.97 23.24
N ARG A 75 -12.24 9.65 23.12
CA ARG A 75 -13.44 8.82 23.38
C ARG A 75 -13.02 7.42 23.78
N GLN A 76 -13.96 6.66 24.34
CA GLN A 76 -13.72 5.25 24.67
C GLN A 76 -13.87 4.34 23.44
N GLY A 77 -13.20 3.19 23.52
CA GLY A 77 -13.26 2.14 22.50
C GLY A 77 -12.17 2.22 21.42
N PRO A 78 -12.21 1.29 20.46
CA PRO A 78 -11.24 1.23 19.37
C PRO A 78 -11.40 2.41 18.41
N PRO A 79 -10.36 2.75 17.64
CA PRO A 79 -10.50 3.65 16.49
C PRO A 79 -11.49 3.09 15.46
N GLU A 80 -12.29 3.95 14.85
CA GLU A 80 -13.29 3.63 13.82
C GLU A 80 -12.71 3.73 12.40
N GLY A 81 -11.53 4.33 12.24
CA GLY A 81 -10.82 4.34 10.96
C GLY A 81 -9.63 5.30 10.92
N GLU A 82 -9.04 5.47 9.73
CA GLU A 82 -7.85 6.30 9.52
C GLU A 82 -8.04 7.75 10.00
N HIS A 83 -9.27 8.28 9.95
CA HIS A 83 -9.59 9.66 10.29
C HIS A 83 -9.33 10.01 11.77
N GLU A 84 -9.29 9.02 12.67
CA GLU A 84 -9.05 9.23 14.10
C GLU A 84 -7.59 8.95 14.53
N LEU A 85 -6.77 8.41 13.63
CA LEU A 85 -5.41 8.01 13.95
C LEU A 85 -4.40 9.17 13.99
N ASP A 86 -4.82 10.41 13.71
CA ASP A 86 -3.89 11.55 13.63
C ASP A 86 -3.23 11.85 14.98
N THR A 87 -4.04 12.01 16.03
CA THR A 87 -3.54 12.30 17.39
C THR A 87 -2.72 11.14 17.93
N LEU A 88 -3.14 9.90 17.66
CA LEU A 88 -2.38 8.71 18.03
C LEU A 88 -0.98 8.72 17.39
N HIS A 89 -0.90 9.07 16.10
CA HIS A 89 0.37 9.16 15.39
C HIS A 89 1.27 10.29 15.92
N GLN A 90 0.67 11.44 16.28
CA GLN A 90 1.41 12.54 16.92
C GLN A 90 1.99 12.11 18.27
N ALA A 91 1.19 11.45 19.11
CA ALA A 91 1.65 10.93 20.40
C ALA A 91 2.81 9.95 20.25
N VAL A 92 2.73 9.02 19.29
CA VAL A 92 3.83 8.10 18.96
C VAL A 92 5.08 8.86 18.53
N THR A 93 4.95 9.87 17.68
CA THR A 93 6.07 10.68 17.20
C THR A 93 6.75 11.43 18.35
N TYR A 94 5.96 12.04 19.24
CA TYR A 94 6.50 12.75 20.41
C TYR A 94 7.15 11.80 21.41
N CYS A 95 6.59 10.61 21.63
CA CYS A 95 7.24 9.61 22.48
C CYS A 95 8.59 9.17 21.88
N LYS A 96 8.65 8.88 20.57
CA LYS A 96 9.94 8.56 19.91
C LYS A 96 10.95 9.70 20.03
N ALA A 97 10.53 10.94 19.80
CA ALA A 97 11.41 12.10 19.88
C ALA A 97 11.93 12.34 21.32
N LEU A 98 11.05 12.31 22.32
CA LEU A 98 11.43 12.48 23.73
C LEU A 98 12.32 11.35 24.25
N ALA A 99 12.12 10.11 23.76
CA ALA A 99 12.99 8.98 24.09
C ALA A 99 14.42 9.14 23.54
N GLN A 100 14.60 9.93 22.48
CA GLN A 100 15.91 10.25 21.90
C GLN A 100 16.57 11.47 22.54
N ILE A 101 15.84 12.26 23.33
CA ILE A 101 16.36 13.47 23.98
C ILE A 101 16.89 13.10 25.37
N GLY A 102 18.22 12.99 25.48
CA GLY A 102 18.95 12.71 26.71
C GLY A 102 19.70 11.37 26.63
N GLU A 103 20.99 11.39 26.95
CA GLU A 103 21.79 10.17 27.09
C GLU A 103 21.79 9.71 28.56
N GLY A 104 21.64 8.41 28.82
CA GLY A 104 21.75 7.81 30.15
C GLY A 104 20.43 7.24 30.72
N ASN A 105 20.42 6.98 32.03
CA ASN A 105 19.30 6.30 32.72
C ASN A 105 18.11 7.21 33.05
N VAL A 106 18.08 8.45 32.56
CA VAL A 106 17.03 9.43 32.86
C VAL A 106 16.36 9.86 31.56
N HIS A 107 15.05 9.64 31.47
CA HIS A 107 14.23 10.01 30.33
C HIS A 107 12.95 10.71 30.77
N TRP A 108 12.36 11.50 29.88
CA TRP A 108 11.16 12.30 30.13
C TRP A 108 9.87 11.48 30.24
N LEU A 109 9.88 10.23 29.75
CA LEU A 109 8.69 9.40 29.60
C LEU A 109 8.52 8.44 30.77
N THR A 110 7.29 7.98 31.01
CA THR A 110 7.06 6.79 31.83
C THR A 110 7.41 5.52 31.04
N GLU A 111 7.46 4.35 31.70
CA GLU A 111 7.63 3.06 31.02
C GLU A 111 6.53 2.85 29.95
N ASP A 112 5.28 3.17 30.28
CA ASP A 112 4.18 3.11 29.32
C ASP A 112 4.41 4.05 28.13
N GLY A 113 4.91 5.26 28.37
CA GLY A 113 5.23 6.23 27.31
C GLY A 113 6.37 5.76 26.41
N LEU A 114 7.39 5.08 26.96
CA LEU A 114 8.47 4.46 26.20
C LEU A 114 7.96 3.28 25.34
N ASN A 115 7.04 2.48 25.88
CA ASN A 115 6.48 1.34 25.18
C ASN A 115 5.36 1.72 24.19
N PHE A 116 4.77 2.91 24.34
CA PHE A 116 3.62 3.35 23.56
C PHE A 116 3.82 3.31 22.02
N PRO A 117 4.98 3.74 21.47
CA PRO A 117 5.28 3.56 20.05
C PRO A 117 5.27 2.09 19.61
N LYS A 118 5.87 1.20 20.40
CA LYS A 118 5.99 -0.22 20.06
C LYS A 118 4.63 -0.91 20.08
N ILE A 119 3.83 -0.69 21.14
CA ILE A 119 2.49 -1.31 21.23
C ILE A 119 1.55 -0.79 20.15
N THR A 120 1.62 0.49 19.81
CA THR A 120 0.81 1.07 18.72
C THR A 120 1.22 0.49 17.37
N ALA A 121 2.52 0.40 17.08
CA ALA A 121 3.00 -0.23 15.85
C ALA A 121 2.61 -1.70 15.75
N THR A 122 2.64 -2.44 16.86
CA THR A 122 2.20 -3.84 16.94
C THR A 122 0.69 -3.97 16.72
N TYR A 123 -0.11 -3.06 17.29
CA TYR A 123 -1.55 -3.03 17.08
C TYR A 123 -1.89 -2.85 15.59
N ILE A 124 -1.25 -1.87 14.94
CA ILE A 124 -1.42 -1.61 13.51
C ILE A 124 -0.97 -2.80 12.66
N HIS A 125 0.16 -3.43 12.99
CA HIS A 125 0.62 -4.63 12.29
C HIS A 125 -0.35 -5.79 12.42
N LYS A 126 -0.93 -6.03 13.59
CA LYS A 126 -1.96 -7.06 13.78
C LYS A 126 -3.24 -6.75 13.01
N VAL A 127 -3.68 -5.50 12.94
CA VAL A 127 -4.83 -5.09 12.11
C VAL A 127 -4.57 -5.38 10.64
N ALA A 128 -3.39 -5.01 10.12
CA ALA A 128 -3.01 -5.34 8.75
C ALA A 128 -2.90 -6.85 8.53
N THR A 129 -2.37 -7.60 9.49
CA THR A 129 -2.28 -9.07 9.46
C THR A 129 -3.68 -9.71 9.44
N ARG A 130 -4.65 -9.15 10.17
CA ARG A 130 -6.04 -9.62 10.17
C ARG A 130 -6.72 -9.41 8.83
N LEU A 131 -6.47 -8.28 8.17
CA LEU A 131 -6.94 -8.03 6.81
C LEU A 131 -6.24 -8.96 5.80
N HIS A 132 -4.96 -9.25 6.03
CA HIS A 132 -4.15 -10.15 5.21
C HIS A 132 -4.57 -11.61 5.29
N ASN A 133 -4.94 -12.10 6.47
CA ASN A 133 -5.31 -13.49 6.71
C ASN A 133 -6.76 -13.77 6.28
N TYR A 134 -7.01 -13.60 4.98
CA TYR A 134 -8.23 -14.05 4.32
C TYR A 134 -8.04 -15.45 3.74
N ASP A 135 -9.02 -16.33 3.92
CA ASP A 135 -8.91 -17.75 3.57
C ASP A 135 -9.33 -18.06 2.13
N LYS A 136 -10.05 -17.15 1.47
CA LYS A 136 -10.50 -17.34 0.09
C LYS A 136 -9.58 -16.63 -0.90
N GLY A 137 -9.64 -17.06 -2.16
CA GLY A 137 -8.90 -16.46 -3.27
C GLY A 137 -9.73 -15.48 -4.10
N LEU A 138 -9.13 -14.99 -5.17
CA LEU A 138 -9.83 -14.26 -6.21
C LEU A 138 -10.76 -15.21 -7.01
N PRO A 139 -11.86 -14.71 -7.59
CA PRO A 139 -12.66 -15.51 -8.51
C PRO A 139 -11.82 -15.95 -9.72
N GLN A 140 -11.84 -17.24 -10.05
CA GLN A 140 -10.95 -17.83 -11.05
C GLN A 140 -10.97 -17.10 -12.40
N ARG A 141 -12.16 -16.68 -12.87
CA ARG A 141 -12.31 -15.97 -14.15
C ARG A 141 -11.59 -14.62 -14.15
N PHE A 142 -11.73 -13.86 -13.06
CA PHE A 142 -11.06 -12.58 -12.85
C PHE A 142 -9.55 -12.76 -12.78
N GLU A 143 -9.13 -13.70 -11.93
CA GLU A 143 -7.73 -14.05 -11.71
C GLU A 143 -7.04 -14.44 -13.01
N ASN A 144 -7.61 -15.37 -13.76
CA ASN A 144 -7.02 -15.85 -15.02
C ASN A 144 -6.83 -14.70 -16.01
N ALA A 145 -7.86 -13.86 -16.20
CA ALA A 145 -7.79 -12.72 -17.10
C ALA A 145 -6.71 -11.71 -16.69
N LEU A 146 -6.59 -11.42 -15.38
CA LEU A 146 -5.58 -10.50 -14.87
C LEU A 146 -4.16 -11.09 -15.02
N VAL A 147 -3.97 -12.35 -14.64
CA VAL A 147 -2.69 -13.06 -14.74
C VAL A 147 -2.22 -13.13 -16.19
N GLU A 148 -3.10 -13.51 -17.12
CA GLU A 148 -2.79 -13.57 -18.54
C GLU A 148 -2.40 -12.19 -19.08
N PHE A 149 -3.16 -11.15 -18.74
CA PHE A 149 -2.85 -9.77 -19.11
C PHE A 149 -1.47 -9.34 -18.60
N VAL A 150 -1.15 -9.61 -17.33
CA VAL A 150 0.15 -9.24 -16.74
C VAL A 150 1.30 -10.01 -17.37
N LYS A 151 1.16 -11.32 -17.59
CA LYS A 151 2.17 -12.14 -18.29
C LYS A 151 2.49 -11.60 -19.68
N ASN A 152 1.44 -11.22 -20.42
CA ASN A 152 1.60 -10.75 -21.79
C ASN A 152 2.18 -9.33 -21.86
N THR A 153 1.77 -8.42 -20.96
CA THR A 153 2.10 -6.99 -21.10
C THR A 153 3.26 -6.53 -20.23
N HIS A 154 3.61 -7.26 -19.16
CA HIS A 154 4.50 -6.80 -18.10
C HIS A 154 4.08 -5.44 -17.53
N SER A 155 2.76 -5.20 -17.49
CA SER A 155 2.15 -3.99 -16.91
C SER A 155 2.48 -3.86 -15.43
N HIS A 156 2.56 -2.63 -14.95
CA HIS A 156 2.85 -2.35 -13.55
C HIS A 156 1.60 -2.53 -12.70
N ILE A 157 1.80 -3.06 -11.50
CA ILE A 157 0.76 -3.22 -10.49
C ILE A 157 1.18 -2.46 -9.24
N ALA A 158 0.30 -1.60 -8.76
CA ALA A 158 0.44 -0.97 -7.46
C ALA A 158 -0.79 -1.32 -6.62
N THR A 159 -0.60 -1.53 -5.33
CA THR A 159 -1.70 -1.81 -4.39
C THR A 159 -1.59 -0.92 -3.16
N LEU A 160 -2.74 -0.43 -2.71
CA LEU A 160 -2.92 0.26 -1.44
C LEU A 160 -3.39 -0.72 -0.35
N ASN A 161 -3.59 -1.98 -0.69
CA ASN A 161 -4.19 -2.96 0.21
C ASN A 161 -3.14 -3.68 1.04
N TYR A 162 -3.54 -4.06 2.25
CA TYR A 162 -2.75 -4.90 3.16
C TYR A 162 -2.96 -6.40 2.90
N ASP A 163 -4.00 -6.73 2.12
CA ASP A 163 -4.41 -8.10 1.84
C ASP A 163 -3.42 -8.87 0.96
N LYS A 164 -3.65 -10.18 0.84
CA LYS A 164 -2.82 -11.09 0.05
C LYS A 164 -3.47 -11.53 -1.26
N LEU A 165 -4.62 -10.98 -1.65
CA LEU A 165 -5.41 -11.50 -2.78
C LEU A 165 -4.60 -11.50 -4.09
N LEU A 166 -4.09 -10.33 -4.48
CA LEU A 166 -3.25 -10.18 -5.67
C LEU A 166 -1.91 -10.90 -5.51
N TYR A 167 -1.31 -10.77 -4.32
CA TYR A 167 0.03 -11.32 -4.09
C TYR A 167 0.04 -12.85 -4.15
N ASN A 168 -0.94 -13.52 -3.53
CA ASN A 168 -1.11 -14.97 -3.62
C ASN A 168 -1.35 -15.41 -5.04
N SER A 169 -2.32 -14.79 -5.71
CA SER A 169 -2.63 -15.10 -7.11
C SER A 169 -1.39 -15.03 -8.00
N PHE A 170 -0.58 -13.99 -7.85
CA PHE A 170 0.64 -13.83 -8.64
C PHE A 170 1.76 -14.78 -8.25
N ILE A 171 1.92 -15.15 -6.97
CA ILE A 171 2.87 -16.22 -6.59
C ILE A 171 2.43 -17.55 -7.22
N ASP A 172 1.17 -17.92 -7.03
CA ASP A 172 0.64 -19.24 -7.40
C ASP A 172 0.56 -19.42 -8.93
N ASN A 173 0.69 -18.32 -9.69
CA ASN A 173 0.74 -18.30 -11.15
C ASN A 173 2.12 -17.94 -11.74
N ASP A 174 3.20 -18.05 -10.96
CA ASP A 174 4.60 -17.81 -11.40
C ASP A 174 4.86 -16.41 -12.00
N ILE A 175 4.11 -15.39 -11.56
CA ILE A 175 4.36 -13.99 -11.94
C ILE A 175 5.63 -13.47 -11.27
N PHE A 176 5.87 -13.89 -10.03
CA PHE A 176 7.07 -13.57 -9.28
C PHE A 176 8.11 -14.68 -9.43
N ASN A 177 9.33 -14.31 -9.82
CA ASN A 177 10.48 -15.22 -9.86
C ASN A 177 11.76 -14.46 -9.51
N GLY A 178 11.79 -13.90 -8.29
CA GLY A 178 12.88 -13.03 -7.85
C GLY A 178 13.09 -11.86 -8.81
N TYR A 179 14.33 -11.65 -9.24
CA TYR A 179 14.71 -10.59 -10.17
C TYR A 179 14.42 -10.91 -11.65
N ASP A 180 14.00 -12.14 -11.95
CA ASP A 180 13.70 -12.62 -13.31
C ASP A 180 12.18 -12.83 -13.55
N GLY A 181 11.34 -12.39 -12.61
CA GLY A 181 9.88 -12.49 -12.72
C GLY A 181 9.27 -11.57 -13.78
N VAL A 182 7.99 -11.78 -14.08
CA VAL A 182 7.18 -10.84 -14.87
C VAL A 182 7.00 -9.54 -14.09
N LEU A 183 6.78 -9.65 -12.77
CA LEU A 183 6.77 -8.53 -11.85
C LEU A 183 7.88 -8.67 -10.81
N VAL A 184 8.42 -7.53 -10.38
CA VAL A 184 9.42 -7.44 -9.30
C VAL A 184 9.00 -6.39 -8.28
N ASP A 185 9.19 -6.71 -7.01
CA ASP A 185 8.88 -5.84 -5.86
C ASP A 185 10.14 -5.42 -5.07
N GLY A 186 11.34 -5.77 -5.55
CA GLY A 186 12.62 -5.41 -4.93
C GLY A 186 12.96 -6.21 -3.67
N MET A 187 12.15 -7.21 -3.30
CA MET A 187 12.42 -8.09 -2.17
C MET A 187 13.23 -9.31 -2.63
N LEU A 188 14.49 -9.38 -2.18
CA LEU A 188 15.38 -10.52 -2.42
C LEU A 188 15.41 -11.42 -1.18
N SER A 189 16.01 -12.61 -1.32
CA SER A 189 16.15 -13.58 -0.20
C SER A 189 16.88 -13.01 1.02
N HIS A 190 17.81 -12.08 0.81
CA HIS A 190 18.56 -11.39 1.86
C HIS A 190 17.97 -10.01 2.24
N GLY A 191 16.76 -9.69 1.75
CA GLY A 191 16.04 -8.46 2.07
C GLY A 191 15.83 -7.51 0.91
N PHE A 192 15.23 -6.37 1.23
CA PHE A 192 14.89 -5.33 0.27
C PHE A 192 16.12 -4.67 -0.34
N SER A 193 16.10 -4.49 -1.66
CA SER A 193 17.11 -3.71 -2.38
C SER A 193 16.47 -2.85 -3.46
N SER A 194 16.64 -1.54 -3.38
CA SER A 194 16.20 -0.61 -4.44
C SER A 194 16.91 -0.88 -5.78
N ALA A 195 18.14 -1.40 -5.74
CA ALA A 195 18.87 -1.79 -6.94
C ALA A 195 18.24 -3.01 -7.65
N ALA A 196 17.47 -3.83 -6.93
CA ALA A 196 16.71 -4.94 -7.51
C ALA A 196 15.43 -4.50 -8.22
N LEU A 197 15.07 -3.21 -8.16
CA LEU A 197 14.01 -2.63 -8.98
C LEU A 197 14.55 -1.99 -10.26
N GLU A 198 15.86 -1.74 -10.37
CA GLU A 198 16.45 -1.27 -11.61
C GLU A 198 16.47 -2.41 -12.63
N ARG A 199 16.08 -2.17 -13.89
CA ARG A 199 16.16 -3.20 -14.94
C ARG A 199 17.57 -3.30 -15.50
N LYS A 200 18.35 -4.28 -15.04
CA LYS A 200 19.70 -4.58 -15.54
C LYS A 200 19.69 -5.81 -16.43
N TYR A 201 20.68 -5.92 -17.30
CA TYR A 201 20.90 -7.10 -18.15
C TYR A 201 19.69 -7.38 -19.07
N ASN A 202 19.16 -6.34 -19.72
CA ASN A 202 18.02 -6.43 -20.67
C ASN A 202 16.70 -6.96 -20.08
N ARG A 203 16.54 -6.94 -18.75
CA ARG A 203 15.29 -7.33 -18.09
C ARG A 203 14.14 -6.40 -18.45
N ARG A 204 12.94 -6.97 -18.53
CA ARG A 204 11.71 -6.26 -18.92
C ARG A 204 10.56 -6.45 -17.92
N PHE A 205 10.84 -6.73 -16.65
CA PHE A 205 9.77 -6.87 -15.66
C PHE A 205 8.95 -5.58 -15.45
N GLY A 206 7.67 -5.75 -15.07
CA GLY A 206 6.84 -4.71 -14.46
C GLY A 206 7.13 -4.57 -12.97
N TYR A 207 6.60 -3.52 -12.35
CA TYR A 207 6.77 -3.31 -10.90
C TYR A 207 5.54 -3.81 -10.16
N TYR A 208 5.74 -4.45 -9.02
CA TYR A 208 4.69 -4.73 -8.03
C TYR A 208 4.96 -3.90 -6.78
N LEU A 209 4.12 -2.89 -6.52
CA LEU A 209 4.38 -1.85 -5.52
C LEU A 209 3.32 -1.87 -4.41
N HIS A 210 3.74 -2.19 -3.18
CA HIS A 210 2.89 -2.08 -1.99
C HIS A 210 2.94 -0.64 -1.45
N LEU A 211 2.14 0.27 -2.01
CA LEU A 211 2.23 1.71 -1.72
C LEU A 211 1.93 2.06 -0.26
N HIS A 212 1.03 1.30 0.38
CA HIS A 212 0.76 1.41 1.82
C HIS A 212 1.46 0.33 2.65
N GLY A 213 2.33 -0.45 2.01
CA GLY A 213 3.11 -1.48 2.68
C GLY A 213 2.42 -2.82 2.81
N SER A 214 3.02 -3.69 3.61
CA SER A 214 2.56 -5.07 3.79
C SER A 214 2.91 -5.55 5.19
N PRO A 215 2.02 -6.33 5.86
CA PRO A 215 2.36 -6.98 7.12
C PRO A 215 3.45 -8.05 6.97
N LEU A 216 3.79 -8.45 5.75
CA LEU A 216 4.91 -9.34 5.47
C LEU A 216 6.27 -8.65 5.62
N PHE A 217 6.34 -7.32 5.67
CA PHE A 217 7.60 -6.59 5.78
C PHE A 217 7.98 -6.40 7.24
N ILE A 218 9.09 -7.02 7.64
CA ILE A 218 9.64 -6.93 8.99
C ILE A 218 11.07 -6.40 8.96
N ASN A 219 11.43 -5.67 10.01
CA ASN A 219 12.80 -5.24 10.23
C ASN A 219 13.61 -6.40 10.85
N GLN A 220 14.72 -6.76 10.23
CA GLN A 220 15.73 -7.62 10.83
C GLN A 220 17.08 -6.90 10.78
N HIS A 221 17.50 -6.37 11.93
CA HIS A 221 18.65 -5.45 12.04
C HIS A 221 18.47 -4.25 11.10
N GLU A 222 19.42 -4.00 10.21
CA GLU A 222 19.38 -2.89 9.24
C GLU A 222 18.65 -3.26 7.93
N ASN A 223 18.22 -4.51 7.78
CA ASN A 223 17.57 -5.01 6.57
C ASN A 223 16.07 -5.16 6.77
N VAL A 224 15.32 -4.97 5.68
CA VAL A 224 13.89 -5.29 5.65
C VAL A 224 13.71 -6.62 4.94
N LEU A 225 13.17 -7.62 5.65
CA LEU A 225 12.86 -8.92 5.09
C LEU A 225 11.38 -9.04 4.76
N LYS A 226 11.09 -9.88 3.77
CA LYS A 226 9.73 -10.30 3.44
C LYS A 226 9.48 -11.70 4.00
N LEU A 227 8.56 -11.79 4.96
CA LEU A 227 8.08 -13.06 5.48
C LEU A 227 7.38 -13.85 4.37
N SER A 228 7.52 -15.17 4.43
CA SER A 228 6.65 -16.06 3.66
C SER A 228 5.23 -16.07 4.24
N ARG A 229 4.27 -16.46 3.40
CA ARG A 229 2.84 -16.47 3.74
C ARG A 229 2.51 -17.30 4.98
N SER A 230 3.23 -18.40 5.21
CA SER A 230 3.03 -19.30 6.34
C SER A 230 3.61 -18.77 7.66
N GLN A 231 4.49 -17.77 7.61
CA GLN A 231 5.11 -17.19 8.80
C GLN A 231 4.29 -16.07 9.42
N LEU A 232 3.31 -15.53 8.69
CA LEU A 232 2.49 -14.44 9.20
C LEU A 232 1.31 -14.96 10.02
N THR A 233 1.38 -14.78 11.34
CA THR A 233 0.31 -15.14 12.28
C THR A 233 -0.01 -13.96 13.18
N LEU A 234 -1.25 -13.92 13.67
CA LEU A 234 -1.69 -12.94 14.65
C LEU A 234 -1.14 -13.20 16.06
N ASP A 235 -0.48 -14.33 16.28
CA ASP A 235 0.10 -14.69 17.59
C ASP A 235 1.49 -14.08 17.82
N ILE A 236 2.14 -13.58 16.76
CA ILE A 236 3.43 -12.92 16.88
C ILE A 236 3.21 -11.40 17.03
N ASP A 237 3.91 -10.82 17.98
CA ASP A 237 3.91 -9.38 18.27
C ASP A 237 5.06 -8.69 17.53
N GLU A 238 4.87 -8.42 16.24
CA GLU A 238 5.83 -7.67 15.42
C GLU A 238 5.45 -6.18 15.32
N PRO A 239 6.27 -5.25 15.81
CA PRO A 239 6.09 -3.84 15.50
C PRO A 239 6.51 -3.56 14.06
N SER A 240 5.60 -3.00 13.24
CA SER A 240 5.93 -2.65 11.86
C SER A 240 6.14 -1.14 11.66
N GLU A 241 7.18 -0.82 10.88
CA GLU A 241 7.45 0.53 10.37
C GLU A 241 7.17 0.64 8.87
N HIS A 242 6.54 -0.38 8.29
CA HIS A 242 6.35 -0.52 6.84
C HIS A 242 4.89 -0.69 6.47
N ILE A 243 3.98 -0.11 7.25
CA ILE A 243 2.54 -0.09 7.03
C ILE A 243 2.04 1.36 7.15
N VAL A 244 1.21 1.78 6.20
CA VAL A 244 0.63 3.13 6.14
C VAL A 244 -0.84 3.12 6.55
N LEU A 245 -1.12 2.64 7.77
CA LEU A 245 -2.45 2.69 8.38
C LEU A 245 -2.49 3.86 9.35
N THR A 246 -2.71 5.06 8.80
CA THR A 246 -2.66 6.32 9.56
C THR A 246 -3.52 7.38 8.89
N HIS A 247 -3.79 8.46 9.62
CA HIS A 247 -4.47 9.62 9.09
C HIS A 247 -3.78 10.19 7.85
N ILE A 248 -4.59 10.66 6.90
CA ILE A 248 -4.16 11.15 5.58
C ILE A 248 -3.06 12.22 5.64
N LYS A 249 -3.10 13.10 6.65
CA LYS A 249 -2.09 14.17 6.86
C LYS A 249 -0.70 13.63 7.20
N ARG A 250 -0.60 12.40 7.70
CA ARG A 250 0.65 11.76 8.15
C ARG A 250 1.20 10.74 7.16
N LYS A 251 0.43 10.35 6.13
CA LYS A 251 0.90 9.39 5.11
C LYS A 251 2.26 9.79 4.51
N PRO A 252 2.52 11.06 4.13
CA PRO A 252 3.83 11.44 3.59
C PRO A 252 4.99 11.21 4.55
N SER A 253 4.82 11.49 5.86
CA SER A 253 5.90 11.29 6.84
C SER A 253 6.15 9.81 7.11
N VAL A 254 5.09 8.98 7.17
CA VAL A 254 5.23 7.52 7.33
C VAL A 254 5.91 6.88 6.12
N ILE A 255 5.50 7.28 4.91
CA ILE A 255 6.12 6.81 3.66
C ILE A 255 7.60 7.21 3.64
N ALA A 256 7.95 8.43 4.02
CA ALA A 256 9.33 8.92 4.04
C ALA A 256 10.21 8.22 5.09
N ALA A 257 9.63 7.77 6.20
CA ALA A 257 10.35 7.07 7.26
C ALA A 257 10.74 5.63 6.87
N SER A 258 10.03 5.00 5.93
CA SER A 258 10.37 3.66 5.42
C SER A 258 11.17 3.75 4.12
N ASN A 259 12.36 3.15 4.10
CA ASN A 259 13.15 3.02 2.87
C ASN A 259 12.41 2.24 1.77
N VAL A 260 11.65 1.21 2.14
CA VAL A 260 10.85 0.41 1.20
C VAL A 260 9.75 1.27 0.58
N LEU A 261 8.93 1.90 1.42
CA LEU A 261 7.77 2.67 0.95
C LEU A 261 8.22 3.87 0.12
N SER A 262 9.17 4.66 0.63
CA SER A 262 9.70 5.80 -0.14
C SER A 262 10.25 5.37 -1.51
N THR A 263 10.93 4.23 -1.59
CA THR A 263 11.38 3.66 -2.87
C THR A 263 10.20 3.27 -3.76
N TYR A 264 9.16 2.61 -3.25
CA TYR A 264 7.98 2.28 -4.04
C TYR A 264 7.25 3.51 -4.59
N TRP A 265 7.17 4.59 -3.82
CA TRP A 265 6.58 5.85 -4.30
C TRP A 265 7.46 6.59 -5.32
N ASP A 266 8.79 6.45 -5.24
CA ASP A 266 9.70 6.88 -6.31
C ASP A 266 9.46 6.05 -7.58
N TYR A 267 9.34 4.72 -7.46
CA TYR A 267 9.11 3.82 -8.59
C TYR A 267 7.71 3.91 -9.21
N LEU A 268 6.70 4.31 -8.43
CA LEU A 268 5.38 4.63 -8.96
C LEU A 268 5.43 5.79 -9.96
N GLN A 269 6.28 6.80 -9.73
CA GLN A 269 6.46 7.90 -10.70
C GLN A 269 7.07 7.40 -12.01
N PHE A 270 7.94 6.38 -11.97
CA PHE A 270 8.44 5.73 -13.18
C PHE A 270 7.36 4.93 -13.89
N ALA A 271 6.59 4.12 -13.15
CA ALA A 271 5.47 3.39 -13.73
C ALA A 271 4.48 4.33 -14.42
N LEU A 272 4.15 5.47 -13.79
CA LEU A 272 3.31 6.51 -14.38
C LEU A 272 3.92 7.14 -15.63
N PHE A 273 5.23 7.32 -15.66
CA PHE A 273 5.93 7.85 -16.83
C PHE A 273 5.97 6.86 -18.00
N GLU A 274 6.19 5.57 -17.72
CA GLU A 274 6.29 4.50 -18.73
C GLU A 274 4.92 4.02 -19.25
N SER A 275 3.85 4.07 -18.43
CA SER A 275 2.56 3.48 -18.77
C SER A 275 1.82 4.23 -19.88
N GLU A 276 1.19 3.55 -20.83
CA GLU A 276 0.35 4.19 -21.84
C GLU A 276 -1.05 4.53 -21.31
N GLU A 277 -1.59 3.71 -20.41
CA GLU A 277 -2.88 3.88 -19.74
C GLU A 277 -2.74 3.69 -18.23
N ILE A 278 -3.53 4.44 -17.45
CA ILE A 278 -3.64 4.28 -15.99
C ILE A 278 -5.03 3.72 -15.68
N ILE A 279 -5.08 2.64 -14.89
CA ILE A 279 -6.32 2.01 -14.44
C ILE A 279 -6.39 2.11 -12.91
N LEU A 280 -7.44 2.73 -12.38
CA LEU A 280 -7.75 2.73 -10.95
C LEU A 280 -8.83 1.69 -10.69
N PHE A 281 -8.50 0.63 -9.96
CA PHE A 281 -9.37 -0.53 -9.77
C PHE A 281 -9.78 -0.68 -8.31
N GLY A 282 -11.08 -0.58 -8.01
CA GLY A 282 -11.58 -0.66 -6.63
C GLY A 282 -11.00 0.41 -5.70
N TYR A 283 -10.46 1.49 -6.26
CA TYR A 283 -9.86 2.59 -5.51
C TYR A 283 -10.92 3.65 -5.20
N SER A 284 -11.02 4.07 -3.94
CA SER A 284 -12.09 4.97 -3.49
C SER A 284 -11.89 6.43 -3.90
N GLY A 285 -10.66 6.83 -4.26
CA GLY A 285 -10.31 8.22 -4.52
C GLY A 285 -9.93 9.03 -3.28
N LEU A 286 -9.86 8.40 -2.10
CA LEU A 286 -9.61 9.11 -0.84
C LEU A 286 -8.13 9.39 -0.54
N ASP A 287 -7.19 8.75 -1.26
CA ASP A 287 -5.76 9.03 -1.07
C ASP A 287 -5.35 10.29 -1.85
N ILE A 288 -5.39 11.43 -1.17
CA ILE A 288 -5.00 12.74 -1.71
C ILE A 288 -3.55 12.72 -2.24
N HIS A 289 -2.64 11.99 -1.58
CA HIS A 289 -1.24 11.95 -1.99
C HIS A 289 -1.09 11.25 -3.34
N LEU A 290 -1.74 10.10 -3.52
CA LEU A 290 -1.82 9.40 -4.80
C LEU A 290 -2.49 10.25 -5.87
N ASN A 291 -3.64 10.87 -5.56
CA ASN A 291 -4.37 11.71 -6.51
C ASN A 291 -3.50 12.88 -7.01
N LEU A 292 -2.75 13.54 -6.12
CA LEU A 292 -1.81 14.60 -6.49
C LEU A 292 -0.65 14.09 -7.35
N LEU A 293 -0.18 12.87 -7.13
CA LEU A 293 0.90 12.25 -7.90
C LEU A 293 0.47 11.93 -9.34
N ILE A 294 -0.74 11.41 -9.55
CA ILE A 294 -1.21 10.96 -10.87
C ILE A 294 -1.66 12.12 -11.77
N ARG A 295 -2.23 13.18 -11.20
CA ARG A 295 -2.79 14.35 -11.91
C ARG A 295 -1.92 14.90 -13.06
N PRO A 296 -0.60 15.09 -12.91
CA PRO A 296 0.24 15.64 -13.98
C PRO A 296 0.28 14.74 -15.24
N TYR A 297 0.28 13.42 -15.05
CA TYR A 297 0.26 12.42 -16.12
C TYR A 297 -1.11 12.35 -16.82
N LEU A 298 -2.14 12.74 -16.05
CA LEU A 298 -3.51 13.07 -16.44
C LEU A 298 -3.62 13.66 -17.83
N THR A 299 -2.78 14.65 -18.14
CA THR A 299 -2.86 15.48 -19.34
C THR A 299 -2.68 14.72 -20.66
N SER A 300 -1.87 13.66 -20.67
CA SER A 300 -1.43 12.98 -21.89
C SER A 300 -1.78 11.48 -21.94
N LYS A 301 -2.27 10.91 -20.82
CA LYS A 301 -2.53 9.48 -20.70
C LYS A 301 -4.01 9.22 -20.46
N PRO A 302 -4.63 8.25 -21.14
CA PRO A 302 -5.95 7.76 -20.80
C PRO A 302 -6.01 7.27 -19.35
N LEU A 303 -7.17 7.51 -18.72
CA LEU A 303 -7.49 7.06 -17.39
C LEU A 303 -8.79 6.27 -17.43
N ARG A 304 -8.76 5.08 -16.83
CA ARG A 304 -9.95 4.25 -16.61
C ARG A 304 -10.15 4.06 -15.12
N VAL A 305 -11.38 4.25 -14.63
CA VAL A 305 -11.74 3.95 -13.25
C VAL A 305 -12.74 2.81 -13.25
N ILE A 306 -12.42 1.72 -12.55
CA ILE A 306 -13.30 0.59 -12.34
C ILE A 306 -13.72 0.59 -10.87
N GLU A 307 -15.00 0.81 -10.61
CA GLU A 307 -15.53 0.86 -9.24
C GLU A 307 -16.85 0.11 -9.09
N TRP A 308 -17.22 -0.17 -7.85
CA TRP A 308 -18.47 -0.85 -7.50
C TRP A 308 -19.67 0.08 -7.72
N SER A 309 -20.73 -0.43 -8.33
CA SER A 309 -21.96 0.34 -8.59
C SER A 309 -22.60 0.84 -7.29
N GLY A 310 -22.48 0.13 -6.17
CA GLY A 310 -22.99 0.58 -4.87
C GLY A 310 -22.32 1.85 -4.29
N ALA A 311 -21.24 2.36 -4.89
CA ALA A 311 -20.58 3.60 -4.45
C ALA A 311 -21.40 4.89 -4.67
N GLY A 312 -22.51 4.82 -5.40
CA GLY A 312 -23.41 5.94 -5.71
C GLY A 312 -23.61 6.15 -7.22
N GLU A 313 -24.54 7.04 -7.61
CA GLU A 313 -24.99 7.24 -9.00
C GLU A 313 -23.90 7.68 -9.99
N GLN A 314 -24.00 7.27 -11.27
CA GLN A 314 -22.99 7.47 -12.32
C GLN A 314 -22.51 8.92 -12.40
N ASN A 315 -23.43 9.87 -12.59
CA ASN A 315 -23.11 11.28 -12.73
C ASN A 315 -22.45 11.84 -11.46
N ALA A 316 -22.89 11.42 -10.29
CA ALA A 316 -22.31 11.85 -9.02
C ALA A 316 -20.87 11.34 -8.86
N ARG A 317 -20.61 10.10 -9.28
CA ARG A 317 -19.28 9.48 -9.25
C ARG A 317 -18.33 10.10 -10.27
N GLU A 318 -18.78 10.40 -11.49
CA GLU A 318 -17.98 11.12 -12.49
C GLU A 318 -17.63 12.53 -12.02
N ILE A 319 -18.58 13.26 -11.43
CA ILE A 319 -18.33 14.58 -10.81
C ILE A 319 -17.33 14.44 -9.66
N TYR A 320 -17.48 13.42 -8.82
CA TYR A 320 -16.53 13.14 -7.73
C TYR A 320 -15.11 12.93 -8.26
N TRP A 321 -14.93 12.06 -9.25
CA TRP A 321 -13.63 11.78 -9.85
C TRP A 321 -13.05 12.99 -10.58
N LYS A 322 -13.89 13.76 -11.26
CA LYS A 322 -13.51 15.04 -11.86
C LYS A 322 -12.97 16.01 -10.83
N ASN A 323 -13.58 16.09 -9.64
CA ASN A 323 -13.08 16.92 -8.56
C ASN A 323 -11.77 16.37 -7.96
N GLN A 324 -11.66 15.05 -7.79
CA GLN A 324 -10.45 14.41 -7.26
C GLN A 324 -9.26 14.49 -8.22
N LEU A 325 -9.47 14.46 -9.53
CA LEU A 325 -8.39 14.36 -10.52
C LEU A 325 -8.29 15.59 -11.43
N ARG A 326 -9.19 16.56 -11.27
CA ARG A 326 -9.25 17.81 -12.06
C ARG A 326 -9.30 17.56 -13.57
N ARG A 327 -9.94 16.47 -13.99
CA ARG A 327 -10.10 16.05 -15.39
C ARG A 327 -11.37 15.22 -15.52
N GLU A 328 -12.02 15.24 -16.69
CA GLU A 328 -13.08 14.27 -17.00
C GLU A 328 -12.55 12.84 -16.97
N VAL A 329 -13.34 11.93 -16.41
CA VAL A 329 -12.98 10.53 -16.22
C VAL A 329 -14.15 9.66 -16.62
N THR A 330 -13.90 8.65 -17.45
CA THR A 330 -14.88 7.60 -17.71
C THR A 330 -14.82 6.59 -16.58
N VAL A 331 -15.94 6.45 -15.86
CA VAL A 331 -16.05 5.53 -14.73
C VAL A 331 -16.87 4.32 -15.17
N ILE A 332 -16.24 3.16 -15.20
CA ILE A 332 -16.90 1.88 -15.45
C ILE A 332 -17.38 1.34 -14.10
N ARG A 333 -18.70 1.21 -13.97
CA ARG A 333 -19.35 0.76 -12.74
C ARG A 333 -19.90 -0.64 -12.93
N LEU A 334 -19.57 -1.53 -12.00
CA LEU A 334 -19.98 -2.93 -12.03
C LEU A 334 -20.66 -3.30 -10.71
N ASP A 335 -21.71 -4.13 -10.78
CA ASP A 335 -22.38 -4.66 -9.58
C ASP A 335 -21.46 -5.55 -8.76
N ASN A 336 -20.61 -6.32 -9.46
CA ASN A 336 -19.44 -6.95 -8.89
C ASN A 336 -18.22 -6.58 -9.71
N ILE A 337 -17.27 -5.86 -9.11
CA ILE A 337 -16.06 -5.42 -9.81
C ILE A 337 -15.18 -6.60 -10.25
N THR A 338 -15.30 -7.77 -9.61
CA THR A 338 -14.56 -8.97 -10.04
C THR A 338 -15.09 -9.58 -11.33
N ASP A 339 -16.18 -9.07 -11.90
CA ASP A 339 -16.65 -9.51 -13.21
C ASP A 339 -15.86 -8.84 -14.36
N PHE A 340 -14.99 -7.86 -14.03
CA PHE A 340 -14.13 -7.20 -14.97
C PHE A 340 -13.03 -8.14 -15.50
N ILE A 341 -12.96 -8.29 -16.83
CA ILE A 341 -11.94 -9.10 -17.51
C ILE A 341 -11.25 -8.38 -18.67
N ASP A 342 -11.66 -7.14 -18.97
CA ASP A 342 -11.19 -6.34 -20.11
C ASP A 342 -10.02 -5.42 -19.74
N TRP A 343 -8.87 -6.03 -19.40
CA TRP A 343 -7.71 -5.38 -18.78
C TRP A 343 -6.92 -4.40 -19.64
#